data_AF-A4IA23-F1
#
_entry.id   AF-A4IA23-F1
#
_cell.length_a   1.000
_cell.length_b   1.000
_cell.length_c   1.000
_cell.angle_alpha   90.00
_cell.angle_beta   90.00
_cell.angle_gamma   90.00
#
_symmetry.space_group_name_H-M   'P 1'
#
loop_
_entity.id
_entity.type
_entity.pdbx_description
1 polymer ?
#
loop_
_entity_poly.entity_id
_entity_poly.type
_entity_poly.pdbx_seq_one_letter_code
_entity_poly.pdbx_strand_id
1 'polypeptide(L)'
;MPGSLKVQTGRSDARKTVKKTVPSKGNIARSDEPAGAAHSAASASVATSSATTASTLTNAVALSTSEQERPVEAVKATIPASASREVLRKDPIYRIMHMLPRSDVLEVVRSRFEKPHCERAAAYFDLSYMKNPLRHLRLQLGCDGPTGIYLFFRRIAAHRHTLRVVDFSRNRLSADDAVLLCNTLGLGVAGDAATAPGITKASSPGAAADSTVSTAAGASAQSSSSLELLDLSYNAKLGNDGAVHVVAAVRRLPSIRAVILKSVGIDDDGAIAVADVVRRWPAPAVCASSATPHALLRPATASATKFYLNLNENYIGARGTDVLGKGLPHYVSLTLAKQRPDPARSRKRSRDDDGAARR
;
A
#
# COMPACT_ATOMS: atom_id res chain seq x y z
N MET A 1 17.08 -56.96 9.91
CA MET A 1 18.29 -56.16 9.60
C MET A 1 17.90 -54.69 9.48
N PRO A 2 17.93 -53.89 10.56
CA PRO A 2 17.63 -52.46 10.46
C PRO A 2 18.89 -51.69 10.06
N GLY A 3 18.91 -51.17 8.82
CA GLY A 3 19.99 -50.34 8.29
C GLY A 3 19.83 -48.88 8.72
N SER A 4 20.75 -48.39 9.54
CA SER A 4 20.82 -47.00 10.00
C SER A 4 21.27 -46.06 8.88
N LEU A 5 20.38 -45.16 8.45
CA LEU A 5 20.67 -44.04 7.55
C LEU A 5 21.38 -42.90 8.32
N LYS A 6 22.68 -42.74 8.07
CA LYS A 6 23.47 -41.56 8.50
C LYS A 6 23.22 -40.42 7.52
N VAL A 7 22.59 -39.34 7.99
CA VAL A 7 22.45 -38.07 7.26
C VAL A 7 23.69 -37.22 7.52
N GLN A 8 24.48 -36.99 6.48
CA GLN A 8 25.74 -36.25 6.51
C GLN A 8 25.46 -34.78 6.15
N THR A 9 25.59 -33.87 7.12
CA THR A 9 25.43 -32.42 6.92
C THR A 9 26.74 -31.82 6.41
N GLY A 10 26.84 -31.62 5.09
CA GLY A 10 27.96 -30.95 4.43
C GLY A 10 27.80 -29.42 4.44
N ARG A 11 28.80 -28.75 4.98
CA ARG A 11 28.94 -27.31 5.22
C ARG A 11 29.96 -26.76 4.21
N SER A 12 29.64 -25.68 3.49
CA SER A 12 30.65 -24.94 2.71
C SER A 12 30.22 -23.48 2.46
N ASP A 13 30.62 -22.62 3.38
CA ASP A 13 30.58 -21.16 3.28
C ASP A 13 31.75 -20.66 2.41
N ALA A 14 31.48 -20.14 1.22
CA ALA A 14 32.48 -19.47 0.38
C ALA A 14 32.27 -17.94 0.43
N ARG A 15 32.94 -17.28 1.38
CA ARG A 15 33.07 -15.81 1.44
C ARG A 15 34.01 -15.33 0.33
N LYS A 16 33.45 -14.74 -0.74
CA LYS A 16 34.23 -13.98 -1.74
C LYS A 16 34.52 -12.57 -1.21
N THR A 17 35.80 -12.31 -0.98
CA THR A 17 36.39 -10.99 -0.69
C THR A 17 36.56 -10.20 -1.99
N VAL A 18 35.85 -9.08 -2.13
CA VAL A 18 36.07 -8.13 -3.24
C VAL A 18 36.98 -7.01 -2.73
N LYS A 19 38.22 -6.99 -3.25
CA LYS A 19 39.22 -5.93 -3.07
C LYS A 19 38.68 -4.62 -3.62
N LYS A 20 38.60 -3.59 -2.77
CA LYS A 20 38.27 -2.21 -3.17
C LYS A 20 39.57 -1.39 -3.21
N THR A 21 40.00 -1.05 -4.41
CA THR A 21 41.20 -0.26 -4.70
C THR A 21 40.95 1.20 -4.32
N VAL A 22 41.88 1.79 -3.55
CA VAL A 22 41.84 3.18 -3.07
C VAL A 22 42.66 4.06 -4.02
N PRO A 23 42.10 5.10 -4.64
CA PRO A 23 42.87 6.09 -5.37
C PRO A 23 43.54 7.10 -4.41
N SER A 24 44.81 7.35 -4.70
CA SER A 24 45.79 8.12 -3.94
C SER A 24 45.45 9.61 -3.82
N LYS A 25 45.83 10.17 -2.66
CA LYS A 25 45.71 11.57 -2.23
C LYS A 25 46.54 12.52 -3.13
N GLY A 26 45.90 13.60 -3.58
CA GLY A 26 46.55 14.81 -4.10
C GLY A 26 46.56 15.92 -3.04
N ASN A 27 47.69 16.64 -2.97
CA ASN A 27 48.08 17.62 -1.96
C ASN A 27 47.14 18.84 -1.85
N ILE A 28 46.89 19.26 -0.61
CA ILE A 28 46.21 20.52 -0.28
C ILE A 28 47.27 21.51 0.22
N ALA A 29 47.48 22.58 -0.54
CA ALA A 29 48.26 23.74 -0.15
C ALA A 29 47.39 24.67 0.72
N ARG A 30 48.00 25.19 1.79
CA ARG A 30 47.48 26.20 2.70
C ARG A 30 47.44 27.57 2.01
N SER A 31 46.36 28.30 2.18
CA SER A 31 46.36 29.76 2.11
C SER A 31 45.30 30.33 3.06
N ASP A 32 45.71 31.40 3.72
CA ASP A 32 45.18 31.95 4.96
C ASP A 32 43.83 32.67 4.83
N GLU A 33 43.12 32.69 5.98
CA GLU A 33 41.92 33.47 6.27
C GLU A 33 42.12 34.97 6.07
N PRO A 34 41.04 35.65 5.64
CA PRO A 34 40.64 36.86 6.35
C PRO A 34 39.16 36.85 6.74
N ALA A 35 38.93 37.29 7.98
CA ALA A 35 37.65 37.59 8.58
C ALA A 35 36.88 38.67 7.80
N GLY A 36 35.56 38.50 7.65
CA GLY A 36 34.70 39.53 7.07
C GLY A 36 33.24 39.10 7.00
N ALA A 37 32.40 39.79 7.74
CA ALA A 37 31.01 39.50 8.04
C ALA A 37 30.02 39.69 6.87
N ALA A 38 28.82 39.15 7.10
CA ALA A 38 27.49 39.63 6.68
C ALA A 38 26.66 38.67 5.82
N HIS A 39 25.69 38.08 6.52
CA HIS A 39 24.39 37.57 6.11
C HIS A 39 23.89 37.94 4.70
N SER A 40 23.61 36.92 3.88
CA SER A 40 22.43 36.90 3.00
C SER A 40 22.10 35.45 2.64
N ALA A 41 21.07 34.93 3.30
CA ALA A 41 20.51 33.62 3.04
C ALA A 41 19.71 33.67 1.73
N ALA A 42 20.33 33.25 0.64
CA ALA A 42 19.63 32.96 -0.62
C ALA A 42 19.05 31.54 -0.54
N SER A 43 17.77 31.44 -0.21
CA SER A 43 17.02 30.18 -0.25
C SER A 43 16.82 29.74 -1.70
N ALA A 44 17.42 28.60 -2.04
CA ALA A 44 17.30 27.94 -3.33
C ALA A 44 15.85 27.45 -3.54
N SER A 45 15.22 27.94 -4.60
CA SER A 45 13.93 27.50 -5.11
C SER A 45 14.07 26.14 -5.79
N VAL A 46 13.75 25.07 -5.07
CA VAL A 46 13.57 23.74 -5.68
C VAL A 46 12.17 23.68 -6.27
N ALA A 47 12.12 23.59 -7.60
CA ALA A 47 10.92 23.46 -8.41
C ALA A 47 10.07 22.26 -7.95
N THR A 48 8.87 22.54 -7.45
CA THR A 48 7.86 21.55 -7.10
C THR A 48 6.78 21.57 -8.17
N SER A 49 6.96 20.73 -9.18
CA SER A 49 5.95 20.43 -10.19
C SER A 49 5.02 19.34 -9.64
N SER A 50 4.04 19.70 -8.81
CA SER A 50 3.16 18.72 -8.17
C SER A 50 1.72 19.21 -8.08
N ALA A 51 0.98 19.10 -9.18
CA ALA A 51 -0.49 19.10 -9.16
C ALA A 51 -1.10 18.32 -10.34
N THR A 52 -0.34 18.07 -11.41
CA THR A 52 -0.82 17.36 -12.60
C THR A 52 -0.65 15.82 -12.53
N THR A 53 -0.02 15.29 -11.48
CA THR A 53 0.40 13.88 -11.41
C THR A 53 -0.74 12.87 -11.30
N ALA A 54 -1.86 13.20 -10.65
CA ALA A 54 -2.94 12.21 -10.46
C ALA A 54 -3.60 11.77 -11.78
N SER A 55 -3.98 12.72 -12.66
CA SER A 55 -4.54 12.38 -13.98
C SER A 55 -3.49 11.83 -14.95
N THR A 56 -2.24 12.27 -14.83
CA THR A 56 -1.15 11.79 -15.70
C THR A 56 -0.81 10.33 -15.37
N LEU A 57 -0.80 9.97 -14.08
CA LEU A 57 -0.59 8.59 -13.63
C LEU A 57 -1.71 7.67 -14.12
N THR A 58 -2.98 8.06 -14.02
CA THR A 58 -4.07 7.20 -14.51
C THR A 58 -3.98 6.95 -16.02
N ASN A 59 -3.64 7.96 -16.82
CA ASN A 59 -3.54 7.82 -18.29
C ASN A 59 -2.29 7.03 -18.72
N ALA A 60 -1.13 7.31 -18.12
CA ALA A 60 0.10 6.57 -18.40
C ALA A 60 -0.05 5.10 -17.98
N VAL A 61 -0.72 4.84 -16.86
CA VAL A 61 -1.00 3.47 -16.40
C VAL A 61 -2.02 2.76 -17.29
N ALA A 62 -3.06 3.45 -17.79
CA ALA A 62 -4.07 2.84 -18.67
C ALA A 62 -3.47 2.37 -20.01
N LEU A 63 -2.61 3.17 -20.62
CA LEU A 63 -1.86 2.77 -21.82
C LEU A 63 -0.93 1.59 -21.52
N SER A 64 -0.25 1.63 -20.36
CA SER A 64 0.64 0.56 -19.89
C SER A 64 -0.10 -0.76 -19.61
N THR A 65 -1.38 -0.73 -19.24
CA THR A 65 -2.13 -1.95 -18.90
C THR A 65 -2.35 -2.83 -20.13
N SER A 66 -2.62 -2.23 -21.30
CA SER A 66 -2.82 -3.00 -22.53
C SER A 66 -1.57 -3.77 -22.96
N GLU A 67 -0.39 -3.19 -22.78
CA GLU A 67 0.89 -3.84 -23.09
C GLU A 67 1.23 -4.92 -22.08
N GLN A 68 0.87 -4.72 -20.81
CA GLN A 68 1.03 -5.71 -19.75
C GLN A 68 0.13 -6.94 -19.93
N GLU A 69 -1.01 -6.82 -20.60
CA GLU A 69 -1.93 -7.95 -20.84
C GLU A 69 -1.54 -8.84 -22.03
N ARG A 70 -0.82 -8.32 -23.03
CA ARG A 70 -0.36 -9.13 -24.20
C ARG A 70 0.34 -10.44 -23.81
N PRO A 71 1.32 -10.47 -22.87
CA PRO A 71 1.95 -11.72 -22.48
C PRO A 71 0.98 -12.68 -21.77
N VAL A 72 -0.02 -12.17 -21.04
CA VAL A 72 -1.02 -13.02 -20.38
C VAL A 72 -1.92 -13.70 -21.41
N GLU A 73 -2.37 -12.97 -22.43
CA GLU A 73 -3.15 -13.54 -23.53
C GLU A 73 -2.32 -14.51 -24.38
N ALA A 74 -1.03 -14.24 -24.60
CA ALA A 74 -0.13 -15.18 -25.26
C ALA A 74 -0.01 -16.49 -24.48
N VAL A 75 0.16 -16.43 -23.15
CA VAL A 75 0.17 -17.61 -22.29
C VAL A 75 -1.17 -18.34 -22.35
N LYS A 76 -2.29 -17.63 -22.30
CA LYS A 76 -3.63 -18.21 -22.39
C LYS A 76 -3.85 -18.96 -23.70
N ALA A 77 -3.33 -18.46 -24.81
CA ALA A 77 -3.36 -19.15 -26.10
C ALA A 77 -2.54 -20.47 -26.11
N THR A 78 -1.52 -20.58 -25.26
CA THR A 78 -0.76 -21.84 -25.10
C THR A 78 -1.48 -22.87 -24.23
N ILE A 79 -2.48 -22.45 -23.44
CA ILE A 79 -3.26 -23.35 -22.60
C ILE A 79 -4.37 -23.95 -23.47
N PRO A 80 -4.39 -25.28 -23.72
CA PRO A 80 -5.44 -25.87 -24.53
C PRO A 80 -6.81 -25.60 -23.92
N ALA A 81 -7.77 -25.09 -24.70
CA ALA A 81 -9.11 -24.78 -24.21
C ALA A 81 -9.83 -26.01 -23.60
N SER A 82 -9.47 -27.22 -24.08
CA SER A 82 -9.94 -28.52 -23.60
C SER A 82 -8.97 -29.22 -22.65
N ALA A 83 -7.93 -28.53 -22.16
CA ALA A 83 -6.99 -29.11 -21.22
C ALA A 83 -7.74 -29.59 -19.98
N SER A 84 -7.67 -30.90 -19.73
CA SER A 84 -8.24 -31.45 -18.50
C SER A 84 -7.53 -30.82 -17.31
N ARG A 85 -8.25 -30.68 -16.18
CA ARG A 85 -7.64 -30.20 -14.92
C ARG A 85 -6.40 -31.01 -14.54
N GLU A 86 -6.35 -32.28 -14.94
CA GLU A 86 -5.21 -33.16 -14.68
C GLU A 86 -3.95 -32.76 -15.46
N VAL A 87 -4.10 -32.26 -16.69
CA VAL A 87 -2.97 -31.69 -17.45
C VAL A 87 -2.48 -30.41 -16.77
N LEU A 88 -3.39 -29.53 -16.37
CA LEU A 88 -3.04 -28.25 -15.72
C LEU A 88 -2.36 -28.46 -14.37
N ARG A 89 -2.73 -29.48 -13.60
CA ARG A 89 -2.09 -29.85 -12.32
C ARG A 89 -0.62 -30.21 -12.44
N LYS A 90 -0.10 -30.47 -13.63
CA LYS A 90 1.34 -30.66 -13.83
C LYS A 90 2.11 -29.35 -13.65
N ASP A 91 1.49 -28.19 -13.91
CA ASP A 91 2.11 -26.89 -13.68
C ASP A 91 2.11 -26.55 -12.17
N PRO A 92 3.28 -26.28 -11.55
CA PRO A 92 3.35 -25.83 -10.17
C PRO A 92 2.56 -24.54 -9.91
N ILE A 93 2.49 -23.60 -10.86
CA ILE A 93 1.75 -22.34 -10.70
C ILE A 93 0.25 -22.61 -10.60
N TYR A 94 -0.28 -23.50 -11.46
CA TYR A 94 -1.68 -23.91 -11.39
C TYR A 94 -2.00 -24.56 -10.04
N ARG A 95 -1.13 -25.47 -9.56
CA ARG A 95 -1.29 -26.11 -8.25
C ARG A 95 -1.30 -25.12 -7.09
N ILE A 96 -0.39 -24.15 -7.11
CA ILE A 96 -0.32 -23.10 -6.08
C ILE A 96 -1.61 -22.29 -6.07
N MET A 97 -2.10 -21.87 -7.23
CA MET A 97 -3.35 -21.09 -7.34
C MET A 97 -4.61 -21.87 -6.99
N HIS A 98 -4.59 -23.20 -7.08
CA HIS A 98 -5.75 -24.07 -6.81
C HIS A 98 -5.53 -24.95 -5.58
N MET A 99 -4.72 -24.49 -4.64
CA MET A 99 -4.51 -25.19 -3.36
C MET A 99 -5.78 -25.29 -2.54
N LEU A 100 -6.69 -24.32 -2.68
CA LEU A 100 -8.02 -24.35 -2.08
C LEU A 100 -9.05 -24.76 -3.15
N PRO A 101 -9.98 -25.69 -2.86
CA PRO A 101 -10.98 -26.13 -3.83
C PRO A 101 -12.14 -25.12 -4.03
N ARG A 102 -12.07 -23.95 -3.40
CA ARG A 102 -13.14 -22.93 -3.40
C ARG A 102 -12.91 -21.91 -4.51
N SER A 103 -13.97 -21.60 -5.25
CA SER A 103 -13.90 -20.59 -6.33
C SER A 103 -14.02 -19.15 -5.82
N ASP A 104 -14.53 -18.94 -4.61
CA ASP A 104 -14.74 -17.62 -4.01
C ASP A 104 -13.55 -17.15 -3.15
N VAL A 105 -12.52 -17.98 -3.01
CA VAL A 105 -11.33 -17.72 -2.21
C VAL A 105 -10.09 -18.07 -3.03
N LEU A 106 -9.21 -17.10 -3.26
CA LEU A 106 -7.90 -17.32 -3.83
C LEU A 106 -6.83 -16.90 -2.83
N GLU A 107 -5.98 -17.85 -2.44
CA GLU A 107 -4.83 -17.59 -1.58
C GLU A 107 -3.54 -18.12 -2.22
N VAL A 108 -2.62 -17.20 -2.50
CA VAL A 108 -1.24 -17.52 -2.85
C VAL A 108 -0.34 -16.94 -1.75
N VAL A 109 0.29 -17.81 -0.97
CA VAL A 109 0.99 -17.43 0.26
C VAL A 109 2.49 -17.68 0.11
N ARG A 110 3.31 -16.71 0.55
CA ARG A 110 4.79 -16.80 0.60
C ARG A 110 5.45 -17.31 -0.69
N SER A 111 4.87 -16.97 -1.83
CA SER A 111 5.43 -17.34 -3.14
C SER A 111 6.42 -16.27 -3.59
N ARG A 112 7.38 -16.65 -4.45
CA ARG A 112 8.32 -15.73 -5.09
C ARG A 112 8.17 -15.88 -6.59
N PHE A 113 7.14 -15.24 -7.12
CA PHE A 113 6.87 -15.31 -8.55
C PHE A 113 7.76 -14.31 -9.28
N GLU A 114 8.44 -14.80 -10.30
CA GLU A 114 9.06 -13.96 -11.30
C GLU A 114 7.99 -13.49 -12.29
N LYS A 115 8.36 -12.57 -13.18
CA LYS A 115 7.45 -12.07 -14.22
C LYS A 115 6.71 -13.18 -15.00
N PRO A 116 7.37 -14.20 -15.58
CA PRO A 116 6.65 -15.27 -16.30
C PRO A 116 5.74 -16.11 -15.40
N HIS A 117 6.06 -16.22 -14.10
CA HIS A 117 5.18 -16.90 -13.14
C HIS A 117 3.91 -16.07 -12.88
N CYS A 118 4.04 -14.74 -12.80
CA CYS A 118 2.90 -13.83 -12.66
C CYS A 118 2.01 -13.85 -13.91
N GLU A 119 2.58 -13.89 -15.12
CA GLU A 119 1.85 -13.99 -16.38
C GLU A 119 1.03 -15.29 -16.45
N ARG A 120 1.65 -16.44 -16.12
CA ARG A 120 0.94 -17.72 -16.02
C ARG A 120 -0.16 -17.70 -14.96
N ALA A 121 0.13 -17.12 -13.79
CA ALA A 121 -0.85 -17.01 -12.72
C ALA A 121 -2.04 -16.13 -13.12
N ALA A 122 -1.81 -15.01 -13.80
CA ALA A 122 -2.87 -14.15 -14.33
C ALA A 122 -3.74 -14.89 -15.36
N ALA A 123 -3.15 -15.70 -16.24
CA ALA A 123 -3.91 -16.52 -17.19
C ALA A 123 -4.79 -17.57 -16.46
N TYR A 124 -4.26 -18.24 -15.45
CA TYR A 124 -5.05 -19.17 -14.63
C TYR A 124 -6.13 -18.48 -13.80
N PHE A 125 -5.89 -17.23 -13.37
CA PHE A 125 -6.89 -16.40 -12.72
C PHE A 125 -8.10 -16.21 -13.65
N ASP A 126 -7.87 -15.84 -14.91
CA ASP A 126 -8.95 -15.63 -15.89
C ASP A 126 -9.77 -16.88 -16.13
N LEU A 127 -9.12 -18.04 -16.22
CA LEU A 127 -9.78 -19.31 -16.50
C LEU A 127 -10.69 -19.77 -15.36
N SER A 128 -10.33 -19.45 -14.12
CA SER A 128 -10.84 -20.15 -12.93
C SER A 128 -11.59 -19.24 -11.96
N TYR A 129 -11.15 -17.99 -11.80
CA TYR A 129 -11.66 -17.07 -10.78
C TYR A 129 -12.52 -15.93 -11.34
N MET A 130 -12.47 -15.66 -12.65
CA MET A 130 -13.34 -14.63 -13.27
C MET A 130 -14.79 -15.09 -13.49
N LYS A 131 -15.09 -16.39 -13.35
CA LYS A 131 -16.44 -16.95 -13.59
C LYS A 131 -17.39 -16.79 -12.40
N ASN A 132 -16.84 -16.63 -11.20
CA ASN A 132 -17.59 -16.61 -9.95
C ASN A 132 -17.23 -15.35 -9.14
N PRO A 133 -18.10 -14.88 -8.25
CA PRO A 133 -17.77 -13.77 -7.36
C PRO A 133 -16.63 -14.17 -6.42
N LEU A 134 -15.51 -13.43 -6.49
CA LEU A 134 -14.39 -13.59 -5.57
C LEU A 134 -14.63 -12.75 -4.31
N ARG A 135 -14.58 -13.38 -3.13
CA ARG A 135 -14.82 -12.74 -1.83
C ARG A 135 -13.55 -12.52 -1.03
N HIS A 136 -12.59 -13.44 -1.14
CA HIS A 136 -11.31 -13.36 -0.45
C HIS A 136 -10.20 -13.49 -1.48
N LEU A 137 -9.33 -12.48 -1.53
CA LEU A 137 -8.13 -12.50 -2.34
C LEU A 137 -6.91 -12.24 -1.49
N ARG A 138 -5.96 -13.17 -1.51
CA ARG A 138 -4.65 -13.04 -0.89
C ARG A 138 -3.57 -13.39 -1.88
N LEU A 139 -2.69 -12.43 -2.19
CA LEU A 139 -1.61 -12.59 -3.15
C LEU A 139 -0.29 -12.12 -2.54
N GLN A 140 0.46 -13.04 -1.94
CA GLN A 140 1.82 -12.81 -1.42
C GLN A 140 2.85 -13.37 -2.43
N LEU A 141 3.06 -12.63 -3.51
CA LEU A 141 3.85 -13.06 -4.67
C LEU A 141 5.32 -12.62 -4.60
N GLY A 142 5.63 -11.65 -3.75
CA GLY A 142 7.00 -11.12 -3.58
C GLY A 142 7.49 -10.24 -4.74
N CYS A 143 6.60 -9.84 -5.65
CA CYS A 143 6.87 -8.93 -6.75
C CYS A 143 6.43 -7.48 -6.45
N ASP A 144 6.91 -6.53 -7.24
CA ASP A 144 6.42 -5.15 -7.26
C ASP A 144 5.26 -4.99 -8.26
N GLY A 145 4.71 -3.77 -8.35
CA GLY A 145 3.68 -3.41 -9.32
C GLY A 145 4.02 -3.84 -10.75
N PRO A 146 5.05 -3.26 -11.38
CA PRO A 146 5.39 -3.51 -12.79
C PRO A 146 5.83 -4.94 -13.11
N THR A 147 6.45 -5.65 -12.17
CA THR A 147 6.93 -7.03 -12.42
C THR A 147 5.78 -8.03 -12.48
N GLY A 148 4.67 -7.78 -11.77
CA GLY A 148 3.57 -8.74 -11.82
C GLY A 148 2.29 -8.38 -11.07
N ILE A 149 2.33 -7.56 -10.02
CA ILE A 149 1.09 -7.25 -9.27
C ILE A 149 0.07 -6.52 -10.15
N TYR A 150 0.51 -5.67 -11.07
CA TYR A 150 -0.38 -4.93 -11.97
C TYR A 150 -1.20 -5.83 -12.89
N LEU A 151 -0.70 -7.04 -13.22
CA LEU A 151 -1.47 -8.03 -13.97
C LEU A 151 -2.74 -8.43 -13.23
N PHE A 152 -2.80 -8.32 -11.90
CA PHE A 152 -4.00 -8.68 -11.14
C PHE A 152 -4.96 -7.50 -10.96
N PHE A 153 -4.54 -6.25 -11.20
CA PHE A 153 -5.37 -5.08 -10.91
C PHE A 153 -6.63 -5.05 -11.77
N ARG A 154 -6.53 -5.28 -13.08
CA ARG A 154 -7.72 -5.36 -13.94
C ARG A 154 -8.71 -6.44 -13.49
N ARG A 155 -8.17 -7.60 -13.08
CA ARG A 155 -8.95 -8.75 -12.58
C ARG A 155 -9.62 -8.44 -11.24
N ILE A 156 -8.93 -7.71 -10.36
CA ILE A 156 -9.46 -7.22 -9.09
C ILE A 156 -10.56 -6.19 -9.30
N ALA A 157 -10.41 -5.28 -10.26
CA ALA A 157 -11.45 -4.32 -10.60
C ALA A 157 -12.76 -5.00 -10.99
N ALA A 158 -12.70 -6.14 -11.69
CA ALA A 158 -13.89 -6.94 -12.02
C ALA A 158 -14.60 -7.51 -10.78
N HIS A 159 -13.88 -7.72 -9.67
CA HIS A 159 -14.41 -8.23 -8.40
C HIS A 159 -14.59 -7.15 -7.32
N ARG A 160 -14.46 -5.86 -7.64
CA ARG A 160 -14.48 -4.76 -6.64
C ARG A 160 -15.74 -4.70 -5.78
N HIS A 161 -16.86 -5.23 -6.27
CA HIS A 161 -18.16 -5.26 -5.58
C HIS A 161 -18.41 -6.56 -4.80
N THR A 162 -17.56 -7.57 -4.97
CA THR A 162 -17.70 -8.89 -4.33
C THR A 162 -16.61 -9.16 -3.30
N LEU A 163 -15.44 -8.53 -3.47
CA LEU A 163 -14.30 -8.66 -2.57
C LEU A 163 -14.64 -8.09 -1.19
N ARG A 164 -14.41 -8.91 -0.17
CA ARG A 164 -14.51 -8.55 1.25
C ARG A 164 -13.13 -8.48 1.90
N VAL A 165 -12.22 -9.34 1.49
CA VAL A 165 -10.86 -9.40 2.02
C VAL A 165 -9.86 -9.28 0.88
N VAL A 166 -8.96 -8.31 0.97
CA VAL A 166 -7.83 -8.13 0.07
C VAL A 166 -6.54 -8.10 0.90
N ASP A 167 -5.70 -9.10 0.71
CA ASP A 167 -4.38 -9.21 1.35
C ASP A 167 -3.27 -9.20 0.28
N PHE A 168 -2.57 -8.07 0.20
CA PHE A 168 -1.37 -7.88 -0.60
C PHE A 168 -0.12 -7.72 0.27
N SER A 169 -0.13 -8.31 1.45
CA SER A 169 1.02 -8.29 2.33
C SER A 169 2.22 -9.03 1.74
N ARG A 170 3.43 -8.64 2.17
CA ARG A 170 4.70 -9.25 1.76
C ARG A 170 4.99 -9.20 0.26
N ASN A 171 4.55 -8.14 -0.40
CA ASN A 171 4.97 -7.79 -1.76
C ASN A 171 6.01 -6.66 -1.71
N ARG A 172 6.25 -6.01 -2.84
CA ARG A 172 7.17 -4.87 -2.95
C ARG A 172 6.44 -3.60 -3.41
N LEU A 173 5.21 -3.40 -2.91
CA LEU A 173 4.37 -2.28 -3.32
C LEU A 173 4.98 -0.94 -2.89
N SER A 174 5.02 -0.01 -3.84
CA SER A 174 5.34 1.40 -3.66
C SER A 174 4.09 2.21 -3.26
N ALA A 175 4.29 3.50 -2.93
CA ALA A 175 3.18 4.43 -2.74
C ALA A 175 2.29 4.53 -3.99
N ASP A 176 2.87 4.62 -5.19
CA ASP A 176 2.14 4.69 -6.46
C ASP A 176 1.32 3.42 -6.71
N ASP A 177 1.87 2.25 -6.39
CA ASP A 177 1.16 0.98 -6.52
C ASP A 177 -0.10 0.96 -5.64
N ALA A 178 -0.04 1.57 -4.45
CA ALA A 178 -1.16 1.65 -3.52
C ALA A 178 -2.23 2.64 -3.96
N VAL A 179 -1.84 3.77 -4.56
CA VAL A 179 -2.77 4.70 -5.23
C VAL A 179 -3.51 3.96 -6.34
N LEU A 180 -2.76 3.25 -7.18
CA LEU A 180 -3.34 2.50 -8.29
C LEU A 180 -4.26 1.38 -7.80
N LEU A 181 -3.89 0.67 -6.74
CA LEU A 181 -4.75 -0.34 -6.09
C LEU A 181 -6.05 0.28 -5.57
N CYS A 182 -5.97 1.41 -4.86
CA CYS A 182 -7.16 2.10 -4.33
C CYS A 182 -8.09 2.54 -5.47
N ASN A 183 -7.53 3.08 -6.55
CA ASN A 183 -8.31 3.44 -7.74
C ASN A 183 -8.95 2.21 -8.40
N THR A 184 -8.20 1.12 -8.53
CA THR A 184 -8.66 -0.16 -9.08
C THR A 184 -9.85 -0.73 -8.30
N LEU A 185 -9.80 -0.63 -6.97
CA LEU A 185 -10.87 -1.05 -6.08
C LEU A 185 -12.05 -0.07 -6.02
N GLY A 186 -11.98 1.08 -6.71
CA GLY A 186 -13.00 2.11 -6.66
C GLY A 186 -13.07 2.86 -5.31
N LEU A 187 -11.97 2.87 -4.56
CA LEU A 187 -11.84 3.58 -3.28
C LEU A 187 -11.47 5.05 -3.46
N GLY A 188 -11.19 5.45 -4.71
CA GLY A 188 -10.64 6.74 -5.06
C GLY A 188 -11.45 7.95 -4.57
N VAL A 189 -10.71 9.04 -4.36
CA VAL A 189 -11.23 10.29 -3.84
C VAL A 189 -11.90 11.08 -4.96
N ALA A 190 -13.05 10.62 -5.47
CA ALA A 190 -13.91 11.51 -6.25
C ALA A 190 -14.32 12.65 -5.30
N GLY A 191 -13.70 13.83 -5.42
CA GLY A 191 -14.15 15.08 -4.79
C GLY A 191 -13.15 15.89 -3.94
N ASP A 192 -12.15 15.31 -3.27
CA ASP A 192 -11.34 16.08 -2.30
C ASP A 192 -9.95 16.49 -2.81
N ALA A 193 -9.88 17.05 -4.02
CA ALA A 193 -8.67 17.74 -4.48
C ALA A 193 -8.37 19.06 -3.72
N ALA A 194 -9.12 19.36 -2.65
CA ALA A 194 -9.07 20.63 -1.93
C ALA A 194 -8.86 20.47 -0.42
N THR A 195 -7.93 19.63 0.05
CA THR A 195 -7.37 19.81 1.42
C THR A 195 -6.02 19.12 1.62
N ALA A 196 -4.98 19.58 0.90
CA ALA A 196 -3.64 19.58 1.48
C ALA A 196 -3.50 20.92 2.24
N PRO A 197 -3.05 20.94 3.52
CA PRO A 197 -2.98 22.15 4.30
C PRO A 197 -1.76 22.97 3.84
N GLY A 198 -2.01 24.12 3.22
CA GLY A 198 -0.96 25.00 2.72
C GLY A 198 -1.47 26.42 2.51
N ILE A 199 -1.39 27.22 3.58
CA ILE A 199 -1.15 28.68 3.59
C ILE A 199 -2.03 29.48 2.60
N THR A 200 -3.18 29.89 3.11
CA THR A 200 -4.03 30.94 2.54
C THR A 200 -3.24 32.24 2.37
N LYS A 201 -3.05 32.69 1.13
CA LYS A 201 -2.93 34.13 0.84
C LYS A 201 -3.70 34.48 -0.42
N ALA A 202 -4.71 35.32 -0.19
CA ALA A 202 -5.61 36.03 -1.09
C ALA A 202 -4.97 36.42 -2.43
N SER A 203 -5.67 36.33 -3.57
CA SER A 203 -6.54 37.39 -4.16
C SER A 203 -6.53 37.09 -5.67
N SER A 204 -7.54 37.21 -6.55
CA SER A 204 -8.81 37.95 -6.63
C SER A 204 -9.67 37.34 -7.77
N PRO A 205 -10.97 37.71 -7.91
CA PRO A 205 -11.95 37.05 -8.78
C PRO A 205 -12.13 37.75 -10.14
N GLY A 206 -12.75 37.06 -11.12
CA GLY A 206 -13.22 37.69 -12.35
C GLY A 206 -13.96 36.76 -13.33
N ALA A 207 -15.22 37.11 -13.60
CA ALA A 207 -16.11 36.78 -14.73
C ALA A 207 -16.53 35.30 -14.91
N ALA A 208 -17.76 34.85 -14.60
CA ALA A 208 -19.12 35.25 -15.02
C ALA A 208 -19.53 34.76 -16.44
N ALA A 209 -20.75 34.16 -16.47
CA ALA A 209 -21.49 33.53 -17.58
C ALA A 209 -20.95 32.13 -17.98
N ASP A 210 -21.70 31.03 -17.91
CA ASP A 210 -23.01 30.85 -18.53
C ASP A 210 -23.82 29.72 -17.86
N SER A 211 -25.15 29.88 -17.81
CA SER A 211 -26.09 28.97 -17.13
C SER A 211 -26.75 28.04 -18.14
N THR A 212 -26.45 26.73 -18.12
CA THR A 212 -27.36 25.71 -18.69
C THR A 212 -27.32 24.41 -17.89
N VAL A 213 -28.36 24.25 -17.06
CA VAL A 213 -29.08 23.01 -16.73
C VAL A 213 -28.29 21.70 -16.81
N SER A 214 -27.80 21.25 -15.66
CA SER A 214 -27.67 19.82 -15.36
C SER A 214 -28.00 19.57 -13.88
N THR A 215 -29.25 19.86 -13.53
CA THR A 215 -29.94 19.22 -12.41
C THR A 215 -30.33 17.80 -12.85
N ALA A 216 -29.54 16.79 -12.47
CA ALA A 216 -30.04 15.49 -12.06
C ALA A 216 -28.89 14.58 -11.61
N ALA A 217 -29.11 13.90 -10.48
CA ALA A 217 -28.25 12.86 -9.92
C ALA A 217 -26.95 13.34 -9.23
N GLY A 218 -27.12 14.23 -8.25
CA GLY A 218 -26.33 14.17 -7.00
C GLY A 218 -26.61 12.90 -6.18
N ALA A 219 -26.81 11.76 -6.85
CA ALA A 219 -26.69 10.47 -6.20
C ALA A 219 -25.22 10.40 -5.83
N SER A 220 -24.92 10.68 -4.56
CA SER A 220 -23.69 10.23 -3.94
C SER A 220 -23.61 8.74 -4.26
N ALA A 221 -22.86 8.39 -5.32
CA ALA A 221 -22.56 7.02 -5.64
C ALA A 221 -21.67 6.56 -4.49
N GLN A 222 -22.32 6.21 -3.37
CA GLN A 222 -21.69 5.55 -2.25
C GLN A 222 -20.94 4.41 -2.90
N SER A 223 -19.61 4.46 -2.80
CA SER A 223 -18.73 3.46 -3.34
C SER A 223 -19.20 2.13 -2.75
N SER A 224 -19.96 1.37 -3.56
CA SER A 224 -20.59 0.11 -3.18
C SER A 224 -19.55 -1.01 -3.20
N SER A 225 -18.42 -0.75 -2.55
CA SER A 225 -17.43 -1.76 -2.26
C SER A 225 -17.92 -2.58 -1.08
N SER A 226 -17.81 -3.90 -1.18
CA SER A 226 -18.05 -4.82 -0.07
C SER A 226 -16.81 -5.03 0.79
N LEU A 227 -15.74 -4.25 0.59
CA LEU A 227 -14.44 -4.47 1.23
C LEU A 227 -14.55 -4.27 2.74
N GLU A 228 -14.24 -5.31 3.50
CA GLU A 228 -14.26 -5.38 4.96
C GLU A 228 -12.83 -5.33 5.53
N LEU A 229 -11.84 -5.91 4.83
CA LEU A 229 -10.44 -5.96 5.28
C LEU A 229 -9.48 -5.68 4.13
N LEU A 230 -8.55 -4.75 4.37
CA LEU A 230 -7.41 -4.46 3.49
C LEU A 230 -6.09 -4.66 4.26
N ASP A 231 -5.27 -5.61 3.82
CA ASP A 231 -3.94 -5.87 4.39
C ASP A 231 -2.85 -5.55 3.36
N LEU A 232 -2.01 -4.55 3.66
CA LEU A 232 -0.84 -4.16 2.87
C LEU A 232 0.46 -4.32 3.67
N SER A 233 0.45 -5.15 4.70
CA SER A 233 1.57 -5.34 5.62
C SER A 233 2.85 -5.76 4.90
N TYR A 234 4.01 -5.38 5.43
CA TYR A 234 5.32 -5.76 4.90
C TYR A 234 5.62 -5.26 3.47
N ASN A 235 4.97 -4.17 3.05
CA ASN A 235 5.34 -3.41 1.85
C ASN A 235 6.12 -2.16 2.25
N ALA A 236 7.40 -2.31 2.57
CA ALA A 236 8.21 -1.21 3.16
C ALA A 236 8.40 0.01 2.25
N LYS A 237 8.15 -0.12 0.94
CA LYS A 237 8.21 0.98 -0.04
C LYS A 237 6.92 1.80 -0.12
N LEU A 238 5.88 1.42 0.64
CA LEU A 238 4.63 2.17 0.72
C LEU A 238 4.87 3.55 1.35
N GLY A 239 5.67 3.58 2.43
CA GLY A 239 6.06 4.79 3.13
C GLY A 239 4.86 5.56 3.71
N ASN A 240 5.12 6.82 4.08
CA ASN A 240 4.12 7.74 4.61
C ASN A 240 3.02 8.03 3.58
N ASP A 241 3.41 8.39 2.35
CA ASP A 241 2.47 8.82 1.31
C ASP A 241 1.47 7.73 0.95
N GLY A 242 1.93 6.49 0.73
CA GLY A 242 1.06 5.37 0.42
C GLY A 242 0.15 5.00 1.59
N ALA A 243 0.66 5.05 2.83
CA ALA A 243 -0.16 4.79 4.02
C ALA A 243 -1.28 5.82 4.20
N VAL A 244 -0.95 7.11 4.08
CA VAL A 244 -1.92 8.21 4.18
C VAL A 244 -2.96 8.10 3.07
N HIS A 245 -2.53 7.81 1.84
CA HIS A 245 -3.44 7.62 0.72
C HIS A 245 -4.42 6.48 0.95
N VAL A 246 -3.93 5.32 1.41
CA VAL A 246 -4.79 4.15 1.69
C VAL A 246 -5.82 4.48 2.75
N VAL A 247 -5.42 5.10 3.87
CA VAL A 247 -6.35 5.49 4.95
C VAL A 247 -7.37 6.52 4.46
N ALA A 248 -6.94 7.50 3.65
CA ALA A 248 -7.84 8.49 3.08
C ALA A 248 -8.84 7.88 2.09
N ALA A 249 -8.41 6.90 1.28
CA ALA A 249 -9.26 6.21 0.31
C ALA A 249 -10.32 5.34 0.99
N VAL A 250 -9.96 4.58 2.03
CA VAL A 250 -10.92 3.70 2.71
C VAL A 250 -11.90 4.43 3.61
N ARG A 251 -11.67 5.69 3.99
CA ARG A 251 -12.47 6.39 5.02
C ARG A 251 -13.96 6.48 4.72
N ARG A 252 -14.32 6.46 3.43
CA ARG A 252 -15.71 6.60 2.97
C ARG A 252 -16.41 5.24 2.77
N LEU A 253 -15.73 4.13 3.01
CA LEU A 253 -16.31 2.81 2.89
C LEU A 253 -17.11 2.46 4.14
N PRO A 254 -18.45 2.27 4.05
CA PRO A 254 -19.25 1.87 5.21
C PRO A 254 -18.99 0.41 5.62
N SER A 255 -18.44 -0.40 4.71
CA SER A 255 -18.15 -1.82 4.93
C SER A 255 -16.82 -2.07 5.63
N ILE A 256 -15.83 -1.16 5.51
CA ILE A 256 -14.46 -1.41 5.97
C ILE A 256 -14.42 -1.58 7.49
N ARG A 257 -13.78 -2.65 7.94
CA ARG A 257 -13.62 -3.03 9.35
C ARG A 257 -12.18 -3.01 9.78
N ALA A 258 -11.24 -3.31 8.89
CA ALA A 258 -9.84 -3.34 9.22
C ALA A 258 -8.95 -2.86 8.08
N VAL A 259 -7.93 -2.07 8.43
CA VAL A 259 -6.79 -1.76 7.57
C VAL A 259 -5.52 -2.12 8.31
N ILE A 260 -4.72 -2.98 7.69
CA ILE A 260 -3.48 -3.50 8.27
C ILE A 260 -2.30 -2.93 7.48
N LEU A 261 -1.57 -2.01 8.12
CA LEU A 261 -0.40 -1.29 7.58
C LEU A 261 0.83 -1.59 8.44
N LYS A 262 1.02 -2.87 8.75
CA LYS A 262 2.13 -3.34 9.57
C LYS A 262 3.45 -3.32 8.78
N SER A 263 4.52 -2.74 9.32
CA SER A 263 5.85 -2.71 8.66
C SER A 263 5.81 -2.21 7.20
N VAL A 264 5.12 -1.09 6.96
CA VAL A 264 5.01 -0.46 5.64
C VAL A 264 5.90 0.79 5.48
N GLY A 265 6.66 1.14 6.53
CA GLY A 265 7.65 2.22 6.49
C GLY A 265 7.13 3.57 6.97
N ILE A 266 6.14 3.57 7.86
CA ILE A 266 5.56 4.80 8.44
C ILE A 266 6.49 5.32 9.54
N ASP A 267 6.81 6.61 9.54
CA ASP A 267 7.52 7.29 10.63
C ASP A 267 6.60 8.23 11.43
N ASP A 268 7.18 9.10 12.25
CA ASP A 268 6.42 10.10 13.04
C ASP A 268 5.56 11.01 12.16
N ASP A 269 6.07 11.47 11.01
CA ASP A 269 5.36 12.41 10.15
C ASP A 269 4.19 11.72 9.42
N GLY A 270 4.41 10.48 8.96
CA GLY A 270 3.33 9.65 8.42
C GLY A 270 2.27 9.30 9.47
N ALA A 271 2.66 9.02 10.71
CA ALA A 271 1.74 8.78 11.81
C ALA A 271 0.86 9.99 12.12
N ILE A 272 1.44 11.20 12.10
CA ILE A 272 0.70 12.46 12.28
C ILE A 272 -0.31 12.65 11.15
N ALA A 273 0.11 12.47 9.90
CA ALA A 273 -0.78 12.60 8.75
C ALA A 273 -1.91 11.57 8.76
N VAL A 274 -1.62 10.31 9.12
CA VAL A 274 -2.64 9.26 9.31
C VAL A 274 -3.61 9.66 10.43
N ALA A 275 -3.13 10.17 11.56
CA ALA A 275 -3.98 10.62 12.67
C ALA A 275 -4.95 11.72 12.21
N ASP A 276 -4.48 12.69 11.42
CA ASP A 276 -5.31 13.77 10.89
C ASP A 276 -6.42 13.27 9.97
N VAL A 277 -6.12 12.27 9.12
CA VAL A 277 -7.14 11.63 8.28
C VAL A 277 -8.16 10.88 9.14
N VAL A 278 -7.69 10.11 10.14
CA VAL A 278 -8.55 9.29 11.00
C VAL A 278 -9.45 10.14 11.91
N ARG A 279 -8.99 11.29 12.39
CA ARG A 279 -9.82 12.25 13.16
C ARG A 279 -11.03 12.76 12.38
N ARG A 280 -10.89 12.84 11.05
CA ARG A 280 -11.94 13.30 10.13
C ARG A 280 -12.76 12.14 9.54
N TRP A 281 -12.62 10.94 10.09
CA TRP A 281 -13.40 9.79 9.64
C TRP A 281 -14.88 10.02 9.96
N PRO A 282 -15.82 9.87 9.02
CA PRO A 282 -17.24 9.99 9.34
C PRO A 282 -17.66 8.98 10.43
N ALA A 283 -18.48 9.45 11.36
CA ALA A 283 -19.09 8.57 12.35
C ALA A 283 -19.93 7.51 11.61
N PRO A 284 -19.84 6.23 11.98
CA PRO A 284 -20.64 5.18 11.37
C PRO A 284 -22.12 5.52 11.56
N ALA A 285 -22.90 5.59 10.47
CA ALA A 285 -24.34 5.81 10.55
C ALA A 285 -24.95 4.78 11.50
N VAL A 286 -25.33 5.23 12.70
CA VAL A 286 -26.21 4.47 13.57
C VAL A 286 -27.54 4.47 12.84
N CYS A 287 -28.06 3.29 12.47
CA CYS A 287 -29.40 3.20 11.91
C CYS A 287 -30.37 3.75 12.97
N ALA A 288 -30.68 5.04 12.88
CA ALA A 288 -31.67 5.71 13.72
C ALA A 288 -33.11 5.26 13.38
N SER A 289 -33.28 4.33 12.44
CA SER A 289 -34.58 3.82 12.00
C SER A 289 -35.08 2.59 12.75
N SER A 290 -34.34 2.06 13.74
CA SER A 290 -34.95 1.12 14.69
C SER A 290 -35.52 1.89 15.87
N ALA A 291 -36.63 2.60 15.62
CA ALA A 291 -37.54 3.06 16.66
C ALA A 291 -38.34 1.89 17.25
N THR A 292 -37.70 0.72 17.44
CA THR A 292 -38.26 -0.35 18.24
C THR A 292 -37.76 -0.16 19.67
N PRO A 293 -38.64 -0.17 20.69
CA PRO A 293 -38.26 0.07 22.08
C PRO A 293 -37.21 -0.90 22.64
N HIS A 294 -36.90 -1.99 21.92
CA HIS A 294 -35.81 -2.91 22.26
C HIS A 294 -34.40 -2.38 21.93
N ALA A 295 -34.26 -1.34 21.10
CA ALA A 295 -32.95 -0.76 20.79
C ALA A 295 -32.33 0.02 21.98
N LEU A 296 -33.16 0.46 22.95
CA LEU A 296 -32.70 1.19 24.14
C LEU A 296 -32.07 0.30 25.22
N LEU A 297 -32.26 -1.03 25.13
CA LEU A 297 -31.73 -1.98 26.11
C LEU A 297 -30.36 -2.55 25.73
N ARG A 298 -29.80 -2.21 24.56
CA ARG A 298 -28.44 -2.63 24.22
C ARG A 298 -27.43 -1.64 24.83
N PRO A 299 -26.55 -2.07 25.76
CA PRO A 299 -25.53 -1.19 26.29
C PRO A 299 -24.70 -0.61 25.15
N ALA A 300 -24.61 0.72 25.08
CA ALA A 300 -23.85 1.45 24.04
C ALA A 300 -22.34 1.07 24.02
N THR A 301 -21.87 0.34 25.03
CA THR A 301 -20.49 -0.12 25.19
C THR A 301 -20.20 -1.46 24.51
N ALA A 302 -21.21 -2.24 24.12
CA ALA A 302 -21.01 -3.52 23.47
C ALA A 302 -20.68 -3.34 21.97
N SER A 303 -19.38 -3.29 21.66
CA SER A 303 -18.80 -3.19 20.29
C SER A 303 -18.94 -1.82 19.63
N ALA A 304 -18.46 -0.77 20.30
CA ALA A 304 -18.34 0.57 19.70
C ALA A 304 -17.26 0.63 18.60
N THR A 305 -16.22 -0.20 18.68
CA THR A 305 -15.12 -0.26 17.71
C THR A 305 -15.57 -0.95 16.42
N LYS A 306 -15.89 -0.14 15.41
CA LYS A 306 -16.30 -0.61 14.07
C LYS A 306 -15.12 -0.70 13.11
N PHE A 307 -14.02 0.00 13.40
CA PHE A 307 -12.83 0.05 12.56
C PHE A 307 -11.55 -0.24 13.34
N TYR A 308 -10.66 -1.04 12.75
CA TYR A 308 -9.38 -1.46 13.32
C TYR A 308 -8.22 -1.03 12.42
N LEU A 309 -7.31 -0.24 12.95
CA LEU A 309 -6.08 0.20 12.29
C LEU A 309 -4.87 -0.45 12.95
N ASN A 310 -4.05 -1.14 12.16
CA ASN A 310 -2.83 -1.75 12.66
C ASN A 310 -1.60 -1.09 12.06
N LEU A 311 -0.83 -0.38 12.89
CA LEU A 311 0.41 0.31 12.50
C LEU A 311 1.64 -0.32 13.18
N ASN A 312 1.57 -1.60 13.56
CA ASN A 312 2.68 -2.30 14.22
C ASN A 312 3.93 -2.38 13.34
N GLU A 313 5.11 -2.54 13.96
CA GLU A 313 6.38 -2.79 13.26
C GLU A 313 6.79 -1.69 12.25
N ASN A 314 6.36 -0.46 12.45
CA ASN A 314 6.79 0.72 11.67
C ASN A 314 7.93 1.46 12.39
N TYR A 315 8.20 2.71 12.03
CA TYR A 315 9.24 3.58 12.59
C TYR A 315 8.64 4.73 13.42
N ILE A 316 7.48 4.50 14.02
CA ILE A 316 6.73 5.53 14.77
C ILE A 316 7.39 5.71 16.14
N GLY A 317 7.90 6.91 16.39
CA GLY A 317 8.53 7.32 17.63
C GLY A 317 7.52 7.91 18.62
N ALA A 318 8.07 8.62 19.62
CA ALA A 318 7.27 9.21 20.69
C ALA A 318 6.32 10.30 20.16
N ARG A 319 6.73 11.10 19.16
CA ARG A 319 5.91 12.18 18.60
C ARG A 319 4.68 11.61 17.87
N GLY A 320 4.87 10.65 16.97
CA GLY A 320 3.77 10.01 16.25
C GLY A 320 2.85 9.23 17.19
N THR A 321 3.41 8.56 18.21
CA THR A 321 2.62 7.86 19.23
C THR A 321 1.77 8.81 20.07
N ASP A 322 2.32 9.95 20.50
CA ASP A 322 1.57 10.97 21.26
C ASP A 322 0.39 11.52 20.46
N VAL A 323 0.60 11.83 19.17
CA VAL A 323 -0.45 12.34 18.29
C VAL A 323 -1.52 11.28 18.01
N LEU A 324 -1.12 10.03 17.76
CA LEU A 324 -2.06 8.92 17.57
C LEU A 324 -2.82 8.57 18.86
N GLY A 325 -2.23 8.78 20.04
CA GLY A 325 -2.91 8.61 21.33
C GLY A 325 -3.96 9.70 21.60
N LYS A 326 -3.80 10.88 21.00
CA LYS A 326 -4.68 12.03 21.22
C LYS A 326 -5.75 12.14 20.11
N GLY A 327 -7.01 11.94 20.52
CA GLY A 327 -8.16 12.33 19.71
C GLY A 327 -8.57 11.36 18.61
N LEU A 328 -8.22 10.07 18.70
CA LEU A 328 -8.85 9.08 17.85
C LEU A 328 -10.34 8.94 18.21
N PRO A 329 -11.24 8.85 17.22
CA PRO A 329 -12.65 8.60 17.50
C PRO A 329 -12.82 7.27 18.24
N HIS A 330 -13.77 7.20 19.18
CA HIS A 330 -14.01 6.02 20.02
C HIS A 330 -14.35 4.73 19.23
N TYR A 331 -14.74 4.86 17.96
CA TYR A 331 -15.08 3.74 17.07
C TYR A 331 -13.86 3.21 16.28
N VAL A 332 -12.68 3.82 16.47
CA VAL A 332 -11.42 3.39 15.88
C VAL A 332 -10.56 2.72 16.94
N SER A 333 -10.24 1.46 16.73
CA SER A 333 -9.24 0.73 17.50
C SER A 333 -7.89 0.82 16.80
N LEU A 334 -6.82 1.11 17.54
CA LEU A 334 -5.47 1.21 17.01
C LEU A 334 -4.52 0.26 17.74
N THR A 335 -3.61 -0.37 17.00
CA THR A 335 -2.44 -1.05 17.59
C THR A 335 -1.14 -0.43 17.13
N LEU A 336 -0.26 -0.15 18.10
CA LEU A 336 1.09 0.41 17.93
C LEU A 336 2.11 -0.40 18.73
N ALA A 337 2.41 -1.62 18.27
CA ALA A 337 3.37 -2.51 18.91
C ALA A 337 4.63 -2.70 18.07
N LYS A 338 5.75 -2.98 18.75
CA LYS A 338 7.03 -3.37 18.15
C LYS A 338 7.60 -2.36 17.14
N GLN A 339 7.47 -1.07 17.44
CA GLN A 339 8.06 -0.01 16.60
C GLN A 339 9.59 -0.19 16.54
N ARG A 340 10.15 0.04 15.36
CA ARG A 340 11.58 -0.06 15.07
C ARG A 340 12.23 1.32 15.21
N PRO A 341 13.51 1.39 15.60
CA PRO A 341 14.25 2.64 15.54
C PRO A 341 14.29 3.19 14.11
N ASP A 342 14.11 4.50 13.98
CA ASP A 342 14.19 5.20 12.70
C ASP A 342 15.57 4.96 12.01
N PRO A 343 15.59 4.43 10.77
CA PRO A 343 16.82 4.16 10.04
C PRO A 343 17.62 5.42 9.70
N ALA A 344 17.00 6.60 9.62
CA ALA A 344 17.70 7.86 9.38
C ALA A 344 18.50 8.28 10.62
N ARG A 345 17.92 8.13 11.82
CA ARG A 345 18.59 8.45 13.08
C ARG A 345 19.71 7.47 13.42
N SER A 346 19.59 6.20 13.05
CA SER A 346 20.64 5.21 13.34
C SER A 346 21.94 5.51 12.57
N ARG A 347 21.85 6.03 11.34
CA ARG A 347 23.03 6.43 10.54
C ARG A 347 23.76 7.65 11.09
N LYS A 348 23.08 8.53 11.83
CA LYS A 348 23.72 9.70 12.43
C LYS A 348 24.62 9.29 13.60
N ARG A 349 24.14 8.39 14.46
CA ARG A 349 24.92 7.90 15.62
C ARG A 349 26.21 7.19 15.21
N SER A 350 26.16 6.37 14.15
CA SER A 350 27.37 5.67 13.69
C SER A 350 28.46 6.61 13.17
N ARG A 351 28.11 7.83 12.70
CA ARG A 351 29.11 8.80 12.26
C ARG A 351 29.78 9.54 13.42
N ASP A 352 29.06 9.77 14.50
CA ASP A 352 29.58 10.49 15.67
C ASP A 352 30.54 9.58 16.48
N ASP A 353 30.25 8.28 16.57
CA ASP A 353 31.11 7.31 17.25
C ASP A 353 32.46 7.09 16.52
N ASP A 354 32.46 7.05 15.18
CA ASP A 354 33.70 6.93 14.38
C ASP A 354 34.59 8.19 14.47
N GLY A 355 34.00 9.35 14.76
CA GLY A 355 34.72 10.61 14.94
C GLY A 355 35.43 10.71 16.28
N ALA A 356 34.87 10.12 17.34
CA ALA A 356 35.45 10.15 18.69
C ALA A 356 36.66 9.23 18.84
N ALA A 357 36.70 8.09 18.13
CA ALA A 357 37.79 7.12 18.22
C ALA A 357 39.11 7.54 17.53
N ARG A 358 39.17 8.74 16.91
CA ARG A 358 40.36 9.24 16.19
C ARG A 358 41.05 10.45 16.84
N ARG A 359 40.72 10.80 18.08
CA ARG A 359 41.47 11.78 18.87
C ARG A 359 42.30 11.09 19.93
#